data_AF-A0A2L0LS84-F1
#
_entry.id   AF-A0A2L0LS84-F1
#
_cell.length_a   1.000
_cell.length_b   1.000
_cell.length_c   1.000
_cell.angle_alpha   90.00
_cell.angle_beta   90.00
_cell.angle_gamma   90.00
#
_symmetry.space_group_name_H-M   'P 1'
#
loop_
_entity.id
_entity.type
_entity.pdbx_description
1 polymer ?
#
loop_
_entity_poly.entity_id
_entity_poly.type
_entity_poly.pdbx_seq_one_letter_code
_entity_poly.pdbx_strand_id
1 'polypeptide(L)'
;MKVLFLCTANSCRSILSEAVFNHLAPAGMKAYSAGSQPKGEVHPLSISALQRAGISTDGLSSKSSDAHAELAPDFVITVCDKAAGEACPVFFGPAVKAHWGLSDPSDLHGSAAELDAAFDNTLEQIKRRLKAFIALPFDQMDAAQLKVELARIGTL
;
A
#
# COMPACT_ATOMS: atom_id res chain seq x y z
N MET A 1 7.07 13.61 -5.58
CA MET A 1 7.21 12.55 -4.56
C MET A 1 6.65 11.24 -5.11
N LYS A 2 7.47 10.19 -5.13
CA LYS A 2 7.12 8.85 -5.59
C LYS A 2 7.11 7.89 -4.40
N VAL A 3 6.00 7.17 -4.21
CA VAL A 3 5.83 6.19 -3.14
C VAL A 3 5.63 4.81 -3.75
N LEU A 4 6.37 3.81 -3.27
CA LEU A 4 6.26 2.42 -3.72
C LEU A 4 5.72 1.54 -2.58
N PHE A 5 4.55 0.96 -2.79
CA PHE A 5 3.94 -0.03 -1.89
C PHE A 5 4.35 -1.44 -2.29
N LEU A 6 4.90 -2.20 -1.34
CA LEU A 6 5.35 -3.58 -1.57
C LEU A 6 4.60 -4.56 -0.69
N CYS A 7 4.12 -5.65 -1.30
CA CYS A 7 3.70 -6.85 -0.59
C CYS A 7 4.22 -8.09 -1.34
N THR A 8 3.82 -9.29 -0.93
CA THR A 8 4.26 -10.52 -1.58
C THR A 8 3.62 -10.67 -2.97
N ALA A 9 2.28 -10.71 -3.02
CA ALA A 9 1.53 -11.10 -4.21
C ALA A 9 1.17 -9.95 -5.17
N ASN A 10 1.26 -8.69 -4.71
CA ASN A 10 0.74 -7.51 -5.42
C ASN A 10 -0.64 -7.74 -6.04
N SER A 11 -1.55 -8.24 -5.21
CA SER A 11 -2.90 -8.61 -5.62
C SER A 11 -3.97 -7.90 -4.78
N CYS A 12 -3.69 -7.71 -3.47
CA CYS A 12 -4.63 -7.08 -2.52
C CYS A 12 -4.08 -5.77 -1.94
N ARG A 13 -3.37 -5.87 -0.80
CA ARG A 13 -3.01 -4.73 0.08
C ARG A 13 -2.20 -3.64 -0.62
N SER A 14 -1.18 -3.98 -1.41
CA SER A 14 -0.38 -2.96 -2.11
C SER A 14 -1.14 -2.30 -3.26
N ILE A 15 -2.07 -3.01 -3.91
CA ILE A 15 -2.96 -2.44 -4.94
C ILE A 15 -3.95 -1.45 -4.31
N LEU A 16 -4.58 -1.84 -3.20
CA LEU A 16 -5.46 -0.95 -2.44
C LEU A 16 -4.72 0.31 -2.00
N SER A 17 -3.49 0.18 -1.48
CA SER A 17 -2.67 1.32 -1.08
C SER A 17 -2.30 2.24 -2.25
N GLU A 18 -1.92 1.69 -3.41
CA GLU A 18 -1.64 2.49 -4.62
C GLU A 18 -2.87 3.28 -5.06
N ALA A 19 -4.01 2.62 -5.20
CA ALA A 19 -5.25 3.23 -5.69
C ALA A 19 -5.77 4.31 -4.73
N VAL A 20 -5.82 4.02 -3.43
CA VAL A 20 -6.26 4.99 -2.41
C VAL A 20 -5.30 6.17 -2.35
N PHE A 21 -3.99 5.95 -2.43
CA PHE A 21 -3.02 7.04 -2.46
C PHE A 21 -3.27 7.95 -3.66
N ASN A 22 -3.34 7.39 -4.87
CA ASN A 22 -3.49 8.18 -6.09
C ASN A 22 -4.84 8.90 -6.16
N HIS A 23 -5.88 8.40 -5.49
CA HIS A 23 -7.15 9.09 -5.36
C HIS A 23 -7.09 10.30 -4.43
N LEU A 24 -6.29 10.24 -3.36
CA LEU A 24 -6.16 11.29 -2.35
C LEU A 24 -5.01 12.27 -2.62
N ALA A 25 -4.06 11.89 -3.48
CA ALA A 25 -2.79 12.56 -3.64
C ALA A 25 -2.95 13.97 -4.24
N PRO A 26 -2.30 15.00 -3.65
CA PRO A 26 -2.16 16.29 -4.31
C PRO A 26 -1.23 16.21 -5.52
N ALA A 27 -1.24 17.26 -6.34
CA ALA A 27 -0.35 17.38 -7.48
C ALA A 27 1.13 17.20 -7.07
N GLY A 28 1.89 16.45 -7.86
CA GLY A 28 3.30 16.17 -7.59
C GLY A 28 3.56 14.95 -6.70
N MET A 29 2.52 14.29 -6.18
CA MET A 29 2.65 13.00 -5.48
C MET A 29 2.06 11.87 -6.34
N LYS A 30 2.73 10.70 -6.36
CA LYS A 30 2.24 9.52 -7.06
C LYS A 30 2.69 8.24 -6.37
N ALA A 31 1.78 7.28 -6.26
CA ALA A 31 2.05 5.95 -5.76
C ALA A 31 2.12 4.91 -6.88
N TYR A 32 2.86 3.86 -6.59
CA TYR A 32 3.08 2.67 -7.38
C TYR A 32 3.02 1.46 -6.46
N SER A 33 2.72 0.28 -6.99
CA SER A 33 2.82 -0.98 -6.25
C SER A 33 3.55 -2.06 -7.03
N ALA A 34 4.10 -3.02 -6.27
CA ALA A 34 4.76 -4.21 -6.79
C ALA A 34 4.74 -5.36 -5.77
N GLY A 35 5.09 -6.55 -6.27
CA GLY A 35 5.16 -7.81 -5.52
C GLY A 35 6.54 -8.43 -5.62
N SER A 36 6.99 -9.12 -4.56
CA SER A 36 8.18 -9.99 -4.65
C SER A 36 7.89 -11.31 -5.37
N GLN A 37 6.63 -11.78 -5.29
CA GLN A 37 6.11 -12.94 -5.99
C GLN A 37 4.72 -12.59 -6.54
N PRO A 38 4.64 -11.74 -7.59
CA PRO A 38 3.37 -11.23 -8.07
C PRO A 38 2.46 -12.36 -8.56
N LYS A 39 1.18 -12.30 -8.20
CA LYS A 39 0.17 -13.29 -8.59
C LYS A 39 -0.17 -13.21 -10.08
N GLY A 40 0.13 -12.08 -10.73
CA GLY A 40 -0.19 -11.83 -12.14
C GLY A 40 -1.59 -11.26 -12.36
N GLU A 41 -2.44 -11.31 -11.34
CA GLU A 41 -3.79 -10.72 -11.34
C GLU A 41 -4.07 -9.92 -10.06
N VAL A 42 -4.88 -8.88 -10.21
CA VAL A 42 -5.43 -8.12 -9.07
C VAL A 42 -6.60 -8.91 -8.49
N HIS A 43 -6.67 -9.00 -7.16
CA HIS A 43 -7.72 -9.74 -6.49
C HIS A 43 -9.10 -9.13 -6.80
N PRO A 44 -10.11 -9.91 -7.22
CA PRO A 44 -11.41 -9.37 -7.60
C PRO A 44 -12.09 -8.55 -6.49
N LEU A 45 -11.97 -8.98 -5.23
CA LEU A 45 -12.52 -8.23 -4.09
C LEU A 45 -11.78 -6.91 -3.81
N SER A 46 -10.51 -6.77 -4.22
CA SER A 46 -9.84 -5.47 -4.17
C SER A 46 -10.42 -4.50 -5.19
N ILE A 47 -10.70 -4.97 -6.41
CA ILE A 47 -11.38 -4.18 -7.44
C ILE A 47 -12.78 -3.78 -6.96
N SER A 48 -13.54 -4.74 -6.43
CA SER A 48 -14.90 -4.49 -5.90
C SER A 48 -14.90 -3.46 -4.77
N ALA A 49 -13.98 -3.56 -3.80
CA ALA A 49 -13.86 -2.60 -2.70
C ALA A 49 -13.50 -1.18 -3.19
N LEU A 50 -12.58 -1.06 -4.14
CA LEU A 50 -12.24 0.23 -4.75
C LEU A 50 -13.43 0.85 -5.47
N GLN A 51 -14.18 0.06 -6.24
CA GLN A 51 -15.38 0.51 -6.94
C GLN A 51 -16.47 0.96 -5.97
N ARG A 52 -16.75 0.20 -4.91
CA ARG A 52 -17.69 0.60 -3.84
C ARG A 52 -17.27 1.92 -3.17
N ALA A 53 -15.97 2.14 -3.02
CA ALA A 53 -15.42 3.37 -2.47
C ALA A 53 -15.34 4.54 -3.46
N GLY A 54 -15.75 4.35 -4.73
CA GLY A 54 -15.68 5.38 -5.78
C GLY A 54 -14.25 5.70 -6.24
N ILE A 55 -13.33 4.74 -6.12
CA ILE A 55 -11.91 4.88 -6.48
C ILE A 55 -11.67 4.19 -7.83
N SER A 56 -11.01 4.90 -8.76
CA SER A 56 -10.68 4.33 -10.09
C SER A 56 -9.77 3.12 -9.95
N THR A 57 -10.02 2.12 -10.80
CA THR A 57 -9.23 0.89 -10.91
C THR A 57 -8.38 0.86 -12.18
N ASP A 58 -8.32 1.97 -12.91
CA ASP A 58 -7.67 2.03 -14.22
C ASP A 58 -6.15 1.88 -14.09
N GLY A 59 -5.57 1.01 -14.92
CA GLY A 59 -4.13 0.78 -14.95
C GLY A 59 -3.57 -0.03 -13.78
N LEU A 60 -4.41 -0.51 -12.86
CA LEU A 60 -4.00 -1.42 -11.80
C LEU A 60 -3.63 -2.78 -12.40
N SER A 61 -2.50 -3.33 -11.95
CA SER A 61 -2.05 -4.66 -12.37
C SER A 61 -1.12 -5.27 -11.33
N SER A 62 -1.06 -6.60 -11.27
CA SER A 62 -0.09 -7.32 -10.43
C SER A 62 1.23 -7.43 -11.19
N LYS A 63 2.32 -6.91 -10.61
CA LYS A 63 3.63 -6.83 -11.27
C LYS A 63 4.80 -7.01 -10.29
N SER A 64 5.93 -7.49 -10.81
CA SER A 64 7.18 -7.63 -10.05
C SER A 64 7.73 -6.26 -9.67
N SER A 65 8.52 -6.19 -8.60
CA SER A 65 9.35 -5.01 -8.28
C SER A 65 10.27 -4.60 -9.42
N ASP A 66 10.64 -5.52 -10.30
CA ASP A 66 11.50 -5.23 -11.46
C ASP A 66 10.86 -4.25 -12.44
N ALA A 67 9.51 -4.20 -12.50
CA ALA A 67 8.79 -3.21 -13.30
C ALA A 67 9.09 -1.76 -12.86
N HIS A 68 9.65 -1.58 -11.67
CA HIS A 68 9.98 -0.28 -11.07
C HIS A 68 11.48 -0.13 -10.79
N ALA A 69 12.34 -0.89 -11.48
CA ALA A 69 13.80 -0.83 -11.28
C ALA A 69 14.36 0.59 -11.44
N GLU A 70 13.80 1.38 -12.36
CA GLU A 70 14.20 2.77 -12.64
C GLU A 70 13.34 3.81 -11.91
N LEU A 71 12.34 3.39 -11.13
CA LEU A 71 11.36 4.31 -10.53
C LEU A 71 12.03 5.33 -9.60
N ALA A 72 13.12 4.96 -8.91
CA ALA A 72 13.78 5.77 -7.90
C ALA A 72 12.78 6.43 -6.92
N PRO A 73 12.05 5.63 -6.11
CA PRO A 73 11.05 6.14 -5.19
C PRO A 73 11.68 6.92 -4.03
N ASP A 74 10.98 7.92 -3.53
CA ASP A 74 11.36 8.66 -2.33
C ASP A 74 11.03 7.83 -1.07
N PHE A 75 9.92 7.09 -1.13
CA PHE A 75 9.43 6.25 -0.04
C PHE A 75 9.12 4.83 -0.50
N VAL A 76 9.46 3.85 0.33
CA VAL A 76 9.05 2.45 0.16
C VAL A 76 8.32 1.98 1.41
N ILE A 77 7.09 1.53 1.22
CA ILE A 77 6.22 1.09 2.31
C ILE A 77 5.86 -0.37 2.08
N THR A 78 6.30 -1.22 3.00
CA THR A 78 5.92 -2.64 3.00
C THR A 78 4.61 -2.83 3.75
N VAL A 79 3.68 -3.61 3.19
CA VAL A 79 2.33 -3.81 3.74
C VAL A 79 1.96 -5.28 4.01
N CYS A 80 2.96 -6.16 3.95
CA CYS A 80 2.91 -7.55 4.43
C CYS A 80 2.46 -7.63 5.90
N ASP A 81 1.83 -8.72 6.29
CA ASP A 81 1.51 -8.98 7.70
C ASP A 81 2.66 -9.76 8.37
N LYS A 82 3.62 -9.02 8.94
CA LYS A 82 4.72 -9.64 9.70
C LYS A 82 4.21 -10.40 10.92
N ALA A 83 3.10 -9.98 11.54
CA ALA A 83 2.55 -10.65 12.71
C ALA A 83 1.98 -12.02 12.33
N ALA A 84 1.47 -12.16 11.10
CA ALA A 84 1.10 -13.44 10.49
C ALA A 84 2.30 -14.25 9.95
N GLY A 85 3.53 -13.78 10.11
CA GLY A 85 4.75 -14.47 9.66
C GLY A 85 5.08 -14.29 8.18
N GLU A 86 4.48 -13.30 7.50
CA GLU A 86 4.77 -13.07 6.08
C GLU A 86 6.20 -12.55 5.85
N ALA A 87 6.88 -13.15 4.87
CA ALA A 87 8.16 -12.63 4.40
C ALA A 87 7.95 -11.29 3.68
N CYS A 88 8.54 -10.22 4.22
CA CYS A 88 8.43 -8.91 3.61
C CYS A 88 9.42 -8.71 2.46
N PRO A 89 8.98 -8.14 1.33
CA PRO A 89 9.87 -7.79 0.23
C PRO A 89 11.00 -6.86 0.70
N VAL A 90 12.21 -7.12 0.23
CA VAL A 90 13.37 -6.26 0.49
C VAL A 90 13.53 -5.30 -0.68
N PHE A 91 13.74 -4.02 -0.35
CA PHE A 91 14.08 -2.99 -1.34
C PHE A 91 15.49 -2.45 -1.09
N PHE A 92 16.32 -2.51 -2.13
CA PHE A 92 17.67 -1.97 -2.14
C PHE A 92 17.65 -0.61 -2.83
N GLY A 93 17.93 0.46 -2.09
CA GLY A 93 17.90 1.82 -2.60
C GLY A 93 17.84 2.87 -1.48
N PRO A 94 18.03 4.16 -1.82
CA PRO A 94 18.16 5.26 -0.87
C PRO A 94 16.82 5.72 -0.27
N ALA A 95 15.69 5.18 -0.74
CA ALA A 95 14.35 5.54 -0.30
C ALA A 95 14.19 5.42 1.22
N VAL A 96 13.39 6.31 1.81
CA VAL A 96 12.95 6.18 3.20
C VAL A 96 11.99 5.00 3.30
N LYS A 97 12.23 4.09 4.24
CA LYS A 97 11.51 2.82 4.35
C LYS A 97 10.62 2.80 5.57
N ALA A 98 9.41 2.27 5.42
CA ALA A 98 8.49 2.01 6.52
C ALA A 98 7.77 0.67 6.33
N HIS A 99 7.16 0.20 7.42
CA HIS A 99 6.36 -1.00 7.44
C HIS A 99 4.99 -0.69 8.06
N TRP A 100 3.94 -0.86 7.27
CA TRP A 100 2.56 -0.64 7.66
C TRP A 100 1.82 -1.97 7.51
N GLY A 101 2.01 -2.85 8.48
CA GLY A 101 1.37 -4.17 8.49
C GLY A 101 -0.14 -4.03 8.33
N LEU A 102 -0.68 -4.79 7.39
CA LEU A 102 -2.12 -4.91 7.13
C LEU A 102 -2.45 -6.39 7.09
N SER A 103 -3.43 -6.81 7.88
CA SER A 103 -3.97 -8.17 7.80
C SER A 103 -4.45 -8.45 6.39
N ASP A 104 -4.22 -9.65 5.88
CA ASP A 104 -4.65 -9.99 4.53
C ASP A 104 -6.15 -10.30 4.51
N PRO A 105 -7.00 -9.46 3.89
CA PRO A 105 -8.42 -9.76 3.79
C PRO A 105 -8.71 -10.96 2.87
N SER A 106 -7.76 -11.41 2.03
CA SER A 106 -7.97 -12.59 1.18
C SER A 106 -7.82 -13.93 1.90
N ASP A 107 -7.23 -13.94 3.09
CA ASP A 107 -7.05 -15.17 3.88
C ASP A 107 -8.27 -15.46 4.78
N LEU A 108 -9.24 -14.56 4.80
CA LEU A 108 -10.48 -14.76 5.55
C LEU A 108 -11.40 -15.72 4.81
N HIS A 109 -12.09 -16.54 5.59
CA HIS A 109 -13.14 -17.43 5.12
C HIS A 109 -14.47 -17.02 5.74
N GLY A 110 -15.50 -16.87 4.92
CA GLY A 110 -16.82 -16.42 5.38
C GLY A 110 -17.79 -16.21 4.24
N SER A 111 -18.96 -15.68 4.58
CA SER A 111 -19.95 -15.20 3.62
C SER A 111 -19.41 -14.04 2.78
N ALA A 112 -20.01 -13.81 1.61
CA ALA A 112 -19.61 -12.69 0.74
C ALA A 112 -19.66 -11.33 1.46
N ALA A 113 -20.65 -11.13 2.34
CA ALA A 113 -20.76 -9.90 3.12
C ALA A 113 -19.63 -9.72 4.14
N GLU A 114 -19.18 -10.81 4.78
CA GLU A 114 -18.05 -10.77 5.72
C GLU A 114 -16.73 -10.48 4.99
N LEU A 115 -16.54 -11.08 3.82
CA LEU A 115 -15.37 -10.81 2.98
C LEU A 115 -15.38 -9.35 2.50
N ASP A 116 -16.50 -8.86 1.97
CA ASP A 116 -16.61 -7.46 1.54
C ASP A 116 -16.33 -6.49 2.68
N ALA A 117 -16.89 -6.75 3.88
CA ALA A 117 -16.64 -5.94 5.06
C ALA A 117 -15.15 -5.95 5.46
N ALA A 118 -14.45 -7.08 5.31
CA ALA A 118 -13.03 -7.14 5.60
C ALA A 118 -12.20 -6.27 4.64
N PHE A 119 -12.48 -6.32 3.33
CA PHE A 119 -11.82 -5.46 2.36
C PHE A 119 -12.12 -3.98 2.60
N ASP A 120 -13.37 -3.64 2.95
CA ASP A 120 -13.77 -2.26 3.28
C ASP A 120 -13.03 -1.76 4.54
N ASN A 121 -12.91 -2.59 5.58
CA ASN A 121 -12.14 -2.27 6.78
C ASN A 121 -10.65 -2.04 6.47
N THR A 122 -10.03 -2.91 5.66
CA THR A 122 -8.64 -2.72 5.22
C THR A 122 -8.48 -1.40 4.46
N LEU A 123 -9.43 -1.09 3.57
CA LEU A 123 -9.42 0.14 2.77
C LEU A 123 -9.57 1.40 3.65
N GLU A 124 -10.42 1.37 4.68
CA GLU A 124 -10.53 2.46 5.64
C GLU A 124 -9.28 2.64 6.50
N GLN A 125 -8.63 1.55 6.90
CA GLN A 125 -7.34 1.62 7.60
C GLN A 125 -6.26 2.25 6.71
N ILE A 126 -6.18 1.84 5.44
CA ILE A 126 -5.29 2.43 4.44
C ILE A 126 -5.57 3.93 4.29
N LYS A 127 -6.84 4.34 4.12
CA LYS A 127 -7.22 5.75 3.99
C LYS A 127 -6.75 6.58 5.18
N ARG A 128 -6.91 6.09 6.41
CA ARG A 128 -6.48 6.79 7.63
C ARG A 128 -4.98 7.04 7.63
N ARG A 129 -4.19 5.99 7.34
CA ARG A 129 -2.72 6.07 7.26
C ARG A 129 -2.27 7.04 6.17
N LEU A 130 -2.90 6.97 4.99
CA LEU A 130 -2.54 7.80 3.85
C LEU A 130 -2.90 9.26 4.03
N LYS A 131 -4.05 9.57 4.63
CA LYS A 131 -4.38 10.96 5.01
C LYS A 131 -3.35 11.53 5.98
N ALA A 132 -2.92 10.76 6.97
CA ALA A 132 -1.87 11.18 7.90
C ALA A 132 -0.51 11.37 7.22
N PHE A 133 -0.14 10.48 6.29
CA PHE A 133 1.10 10.59 5.51
C PHE A 133 1.11 11.84 4.62
N ILE A 134 0.04 12.07 3.85
CA ILE A 134 -0.05 13.20 2.92
C ILE A 134 0.00 14.54 3.67
N ALA A 135 -0.48 14.57 4.91
CA ALA A 135 -0.48 15.76 5.76
C ALA A 135 0.89 16.06 6.44
N LEU A 136 1.92 15.23 6.24
CA LEU A 136 3.23 15.47 6.85
C LEU A 136 3.91 16.70 6.22
N PRO A 137 4.57 17.57 7.02
CA PRO A 137 5.36 18.69 6.53
C PRO A 137 6.76 18.19 6.10
N PHE A 138 6.82 17.51 4.95
CA PHE A 138 8.04 16.87 4.45
C PHE A 138 9.25 17.80 4.29
N ASP A 139 9.01 19.10 4.07
CA ASP A 139 10.02 20.14 3.93
C ASP A 139 10.68 20.57 5.26
N GLN A 140 10.06 20.22 6.39
CA GLN A 140 10.49 20.58 7.74
C GLN A 140 11.03 19.39 8.53
N MET A 141 11.12 18.21 7.91
CA MET A 141 11.51 16.98 8.57
C MET A 141 12.78 16.40 7.96
N ASP A 142 13.73 16.03 8.83
CA ASP A 142 14.86 15.21 8.42
C ASP A 142 14.49 13.73 8.27
N ALA A 143 15.44 12.93 7.77
CA ALA A 143 15.22 11.51 7.54
C ALA A 143 14.95 10.69 8.82
N ALA A 144 15.43 11.14 9.99
CA ALA A 144 15.19 10.46 11.25
C ALA A 144 13.77 10.76 11.76
N GLN A 145 13.35 12.02 11.70
CA GLN A 145 12.00 12.46 12.04
C GLN A 145 10.96 11.80 11.14
N LEU A 146 11.21 11.73 9.83
CA LEU A 146 10.33 11.03 8.90
C LEU A 146 10.17 9.56 9.27
N LYS A 147 11.25 8.85 9.63
CA LYS A 147 11.14 7.44 10.05
C LYS A 147 10.26 7.27 11.30
N VAL A 148 10.36 8.17 12.28
CA VAL A 148 9.53 8.14 13.48
C VAL A 148 8.06 8.36 13.14
N GLU A 149 7.75 9.38 12.34
CA GLU A 149 6.36 9.65 11.93
C GLU A 149 5.78 8.52 11.08
N LEU A 150 6.55 7.94 10.16
CA LEU A 150 6.08 6.81 9.36
C LEU A 150 5.81 5.57 10.21
N ALA A 151 6.62 5.32 11.26
CA ALA A 151 6.36 4.25 12.21
C ALA A 151 5.07 4.50 13.00
N ARG A 152 4.85 5.74 13.47
CA ARG A 152 3.62 6.14 14.16
C ARG A 152 2.38 6.01 13.27
N ILE A 153 2.48 6.44 12.01
CA ILE A 153 1.38 6.28 11.04
C ILE A 153 1.06 4.80 10.82
N GLY A 154 2.07 3.93 10.84
CA GLY A 154 1.90 2.48 10.70
C GLY A 154 1.06 1.83 11.80
N THR A 155 0.82 2.50 12.93
CA THR A 155 -0.02 1.99 14.03
C THR A 155 -1.46 2.49 14.00
N LEU A 156 -1.82 3.35 13.03
CA LEU A 156 -3.21 3.81 12.81
C LEU A 156 -4.05 2.71 12.14
#